data_AF-A0AAC9D0I4-F1
#
_entry.id   AF-A0AAC9D0I4-F1
#
_cell.length_a   1.000
_cell.length_b   1.000
_cell.length_c   1.000
_cell.angle_alpha   90.00
_cell.angle_beta   90.00
_cell.angle_gamma   90.00
#
_symmetry.space_group_name_H-M   'P 1'
#
loop_
_entity.id
_entity.type
_entity.pdbx_description
1 polymer ?
#
loop_
_entity_poly.entity_id
_entity_poly.type
_entity_poly.pdbx_seq_one_letter_code
_entity_poly.pdbx_strand_id
1 'polypeptide(L)'
;MDNGTIRYSASPFHAYRANYTPSITARIDCYCVTVYSDCTCHTTHADGGCDHPNVFTSCGCSGDGYSDPEPSPTTPATKSSWTGGSGGGTSYGNTGEGIYIALQKMFKPDYQFSALEKYTIINNYQYSKALIDFLNNEGFTPANKAFTLQMLYNIEDGQFTIVKQLNNSIQNFIYSQKSPVNVDLSAILNDLNLPENQKFNTVYKTLTESPEFKNLFLNIFQNSTRYNVKFQTGNIAGGANGDTKTNLLDPTNNIITIDANFIKNNSKLVVAKTILHECIHAFLNVKLCDGQLGNIPNINNEDFYNIVNKSYDGFNNDQAQHNFIYNYMIPTMEKVLAEIKDKLISPAESTFLQELVFHPESPTIDVKFNWNDFYKNLVLGGLQDCEFFKNEIATFIKDPQTGEIKSINVIDQVKLNYYNQYKTRIDGLSKN
;
A
#
# COMPACT_ATOMS: atom_id res chain seq x y z
N MET A 1 34.71 21.35 8.67
CA MET A 1 33.42 21.95 9.03
C MET A 1 32.56 21.90 7.78
N ASP A 2 31.41 21.27 7.90
CA ASP A 2 30.49 20.90 6.81
C ASP A 2 29.83 22.16 6.21
N ASN A 3 29.70 22.25 4.89
CA ASN A 3 29.29 23.47 4.18
C ASN A 3 27.79 23.55 3.85
N GLY A 4 26.95 22.77 4.55
CA GLY A 4 25.49 22.93 4.49
C GLY A 4 24.85 22.62 3.13
N THR A 5 25.53 21.88 2.25
CA THR A 5 24.92 21.44 0.98
C THR A 5 24.18 20.12 1.19
N ILE A 6 22.84 20.14 1.17
CA ILE A 6 22.03 18.91 1.14
C ILE A 6 22.36 18.18 -0.18
N ARG A 7 23.01 17.02 -0.07
CA ARG A 7 23.27 16.10 -1.19
C ARG A 7 22.18 15.04 -1.21
N TYR A 8 21.42 14.99 -2.29
CA TYR A 8 20.54 13.85 -2.57
C TYR A 8 21.37 12.78 -3.27
N SER A 9 21.50 11.60 -2.66
CA SER A 9 21.99 10.40 -3.34
C SER A 9 20.84 9.42 -3.50
N ALA A 10 20.40 9.21 -4.74
CA ALA A 10 19.61 8.04 -5.09
C ALA A 10 20.57 6.90 -5.41
N SER A 11 20.56 5.84 -4.61
CA SER A 11 21.22 4.59 -4.98
C SER A 11 20.32 3.82 -5.95
N PRO A 12 20.84 3.31 -7.08
CA PRO A 12 20.05 2.48 -7.97
C PRO A 12 19.63 1.18 -7.29
N PHE A 13 18.35 0.82 -7.41
CA PHE A 13 17.86 -0.51 -7.10
C PHE A 13 18.33 -1.47 -8.19
N HIS A 14 19.32 -2.31 -7.88
CA HIS A 14 19.80 -3.33 -8.81
C HIS A 14 18.88 -4.54 -8.78
N ALA A 15 17.83 -4.52 -9.61
CA ALA A 15 17.19 -5.76 -10.04
C ALA A 15 18.12 -6.48 -11.04
N TYR A 16 18.29 -7.78 -10.80
CA TYR A 16 19.06 -8.77 -11.55
C TYR A 16 19.43 -8.45 -13.01
N ARG A 17 20.70 -8.67 -13.33
CA ARG A 17 21.32 -8.59 -14.66
C ARG A 17 20.67 -9.57 -15.65
N ALA A 18 20.22 -9.05 -16.79
CA ALA A 18 20.13 -9.80 -18.04
C ALA A 18 20.41 -8.88 -19.25
N ASN A 19 21.56 -9.14 -19.88
CA ASN A 19 21.98 -8.87 -21.27
C ASN A 19 21.67 -7.49 -21.90
N TYR A 20 22.73 -6.70 -22.00
CA TYR A 20 22.82 -5.45 -22.75
C TYR A 20 23.01 -5.73 -24.26
N THR A 21 22.16 -5.16 -25.10
CA THR A 21 22.40 -4.96 -26.54
C THR A 21 22.41 -3.45 -26.80
N PRO A 22 23.46 -2.84 -27.37
CA PRO A 22 23.49 -1.40 -27.55
C PRO A 22 22.64 -1.02 -28.78
N SER A 23 21.60 -0.21 -28.56
CA SER A 23 20.94 0.52 -29.64
C SER A 23 21.77 1.75 -30.00
N ILE A 24 22.10 1.85 -31.28
CA ILE A 24 22.80 2.97 -31.91
C ILE A 24 21.73 3.79 -32.63
N THR A 25 21.41 5.02 -32.20
CA THR A 25 21.26 6.17 -33.12
C THR A 25 21.09 7.53 -32.40
N ALA A 26 21.85 8.50 -32.92
CA ALA A 26 21.67 9.97 -32.92
C ALA A 26 21.69 10.74 -31.59
N ARG A 27 22.90 11.12 -31.16
CA ARG A 27 23.15 12.40 -30.48
C ARG A 27 22.83 13.55 -31.42
N ILE A 28 21.98 14.47 -31.00
CA ILE A 28 21.96 15.85 -31.51
C ILE A 28 22.53 16.72 -30.39
N ASP A 29 23.83 17.03 -30.50
CA ASP A 29 24.51 17.95 -29.58
C ASP A 29 24.25 19.38 -30.07
N CYS A 30 23.34 20.13 -29.43
CA CYS A 30 23.34 21.59 -29.57
C CYS A 30 24.43 22.13 -28.63
N TYR A 31 25.45 22.79 -29.20
CA TYR A 31 26.50 23.44 -28.44
C TYR A 31 26.42 24.95 -28.62
N CYS A 32 26.66 25.70 -27.56
CA CYS A 32 26.90 27.13 -27.62
C CYS A 32 28.38 27.36 -27.27
N VAL A 33 29.09 28.09 -28.12
CA VAL A 33 30.47 28.52 -27.83
C VAL A 33 30.40 29.98 -27.40
N THR A 34 30.93 30.26 -26.21
CA THR A 34 31.19 31.63 -25.76
C THR A 34 32.70 31.81 -25.77
N VAL A 35 33.21 32.71 -26.60
CA VAL A 35 34.63 33.06 -26.61
C VAL A 35 34.79 34.33 -25.78
N TYR A 36 35.64 34.27 -24.76
CA TYR A 36 36.12 35.44 -24.03
C TYR A 36 37.49 35.79 -24.59
N SER A 37 37.73 37.06 -24.93
CA SER A 37 39.10 37.56 -25.04
C SER A 37 39.56 38.02 -23.66
N ASP A 38 40.66 37.47 -23.16
CA ASP A 38 41.22 37.88 -21.88
C ASP A 38 41.62 39.36 -21.90
N CYS A 39 41.29 40.09 -20.84
CA CYS A 39 41.75 41.46 -20.64
C CYS A 39 43.26 41.46 -20.40
N THR A 40 44.05 41.96 -21.34
CA THR A 40 45.44 42.37 -21.06
C THR A 40 45.44 43.79 -20.50
N CYS A 41 45.41 43.92 -19.18
CA CYS A 41 45.78 45.17 -18.53
C CYS A 41 47.29 45.37 -18.70
N HIS A 42 47.71 46.26 -19.61
CA HIS A 42 49.11 46.69 -19.66
C HIS A 42 49.38 47.76 -18.59
N THR A 43 50.51 47.62 -17.88
CA THR A 43 50.93 48.41 -16.72
C THR A 43 51.34 49.86 -17.01
N THR A 44 51.02 50.41 -18.18
CA THR A 44 51.37 51.78 -18.54
C THR A 44 50.16 52.46 -19.18
N HIS A 45 49.24 52.99 -18.37
CA HIS A 45 48.59 54.27 -18.62
C HIS A 45 47.92 54.76 -17.32
N ALA A 46 48.27 55.99 -16.94
CA ALA A 46 47.58 56.73 -15.88
C ALA A 46 46.16 57.07 -16.34
N ASP A 47 45.22 56.88 -15.42
CA ASP A 47 43.87 57.44 -15.37
C ASP A 47 43.06 57.48 -16.68
N GLY A 48 42.31 56.40 -16.95
CA GLY A 48 40.95 56.56 -17.49
C GLY A 48 40.49 55.74 -18.70
N GLY A 49 41.09 54.60 -19.03
CA GLY A 49 40.54 53.75 -20.10
C GLY A 49 40.95 52.28 -20.03
N CYS A 50 39.99 51.40 -19.72
CA CYS A 50 40.09 49.98 -20.04
C CYS A 50 39.12 49.71 -21.19
N ASP A 51 39.61 49.14 -22.30
CA ASP A 51 38.73 48.56 -23.31
C ASP A 51 38.02 47.34 -22.72
N HIS A 52 36.69 47.34 -22.80
CA HIS A 52 35.86 46.23 -22.33
C HIS A 52 35.85 45.11 -23.39
N PRO A 53 35.86 43.84 -22.97
CA PRO A 53 35.87 42.73 -23.92
C PRO A 53 34.53 42.66 -24.67
N ASN A 54 34.61 42.46 -25.99
CA ASN A 54 33.43 42.10 -26.77
C ASN A 54 33.07 40.64 -26.49
N VAL A 55 31.84 40.42 -26.02
CA VAL A 55 31.28 39.08 -25.82
C VAL A 55 30.52 38.70 -27.08
N PHE A 56 30.90 37.59 -27.72
CA PHE A 56 30.14 36.99 -28.82
C PHE A 56 29.66 35.60 -28.41
N THR A 57 28.35 35.38 -28.53
CA THR A 57 27.72 34.07 -28.32
C THR A 57 27.08 33.63 -29.63
N SER A 58 27.42 32.42 -30.08
CA SER A 58 26.83 31.77 -31.25
C SER A 58 26.30 30.40 -30.84
N CYS A 59 25.07 30.09 -31.24
CA CYS A 59 24.45 28.77 -31.06
C CYS A 59 23.91 28.31 -32.41
N GLY A 60 24.13 27.04 -32.75
CA GLY A 60 23.59 26.43 -33.96
C GLY A 60 23.10 25.01 -33.68
N CYS A 61 21.95 24.66 -34.24
CA CYS A 61 21.48 23.28 -34.37
C CYS A 61 21.17 23.07 -35.86
N SER A 62 21.49 21.90 -36.43
CA SER A 62 21.26 21.63 -37.86
C SER A 62 19.75 21.51 -38.15
N GLY A 63 19.21 22.42 -38.98
CA GLY A 63 17.82 22.40 -39.46
C GLY A 63 17.31 23.77 -39.92
N ASP A 64 17.80 24.23 -41.07
CA ASP A 64 17.40 25.34 -41.96
C ASP A 64 16.56 26.54 -41.45
N GLY A 65 17.21 27.72 -41.52
CA GLY A 65 16.81 28.80 -42.45
C GLY A 65 15.85 29.89 -41.98
N TYR A 66 16.38 31.04 -41.53
CA TYR A 66 16.06 32.41 -41.99
C TYR A 66 16.73 33.46 -41.09
N SER A 67 17.26 34.53 -41.67
CA SER A 67 17.98 35.63 -41.01
C SER A 67 17.14 36.93 -40.93
N ASP A 68 17.47 37.74 -39.91
CA ASP A 68 17.24 39.19 -39.68
C ASP A 68 15.90 39.72 -39.12
N PRO A 69 15.87 40.94 -38.50
CA PRO A 69 16.86 41.61 -37.64
C PRO A 69 16.28 42.14 -36.29
N GLU A 70 17.18 42.60 -35.40
CA GLU A 70 16.96 43.13 -34.03
C GLU A 70 15.85 44.19 -33.84
N PRO A 71 15.35 44.34 -32.58
CA PRO A 71 15.17 45.68 -32.03
C PRO A 71 15.69 45.93 -30.59
N SER A 72 16.06 47.21 -30.42
CA SER A 72 16.64 47.99 -29.32
C SER A 72 16.07 47.85 -27.88
N PRO A 73 16.86 48.12 -26.80
CA PRO A 73 16.46 47.95 -25.41
C PRO A 73 16.14 49.28 -24.68
N THR A 74 14.93 49.41 -24.12
CA THR A 74 14.68 50.31 -22.95
C THR A 74 13.39 49.91 -22.20
N THR A 75 13.51 49.26 -21.03
CA THR A 75 12.78 49.59 -19.76
C THR A 75 13.04 48.55 -18.64
N PRO A 76 13.02 48.93 -17.35
CA PRO A 76 13.60 48.16 -16.23
C PRO A 76 12.61 47.22 -15.52
N ALA A 77 13.13 46.10 -15.03
CA ALA A 77 12.39 45.04 -14.35
C ALA A 77 11.93 45.44 -12.93
N THR A 78 10.63 45.26 -12.66
CA THR A 78 10.04 45.28 -11.30
C THR A 78 10.17 43.92 -10.62
N LYS A 79 10.79 43.89 -9.43
CA LYS A 79 10.79 42.75 -8.50
C LYS A 79 9.38 42.51 -7.95
N SER A 80 8.94 41.25 -7.94
CA SER A 80 7.84 40.80 -7.07
C SER A 80 8.28 39.59 -6.26
N SER A 81 8.15 39.70 -4.94
CA SER A 81 8.24 38.60 -3.98
C SER A 81 6.89 37.93 -3.87
N TRP A 82 6.83 36.60 -3.88
CA TRP A 82 5.59 35.84 -3.66
C TRP A 82 5.67 35.00 -2.39
N THR A 83 4.75 35.29 -1.47
CA THR A 83 4.36 34.50 -0.30
C THR A 83 3.52 33.30 -0.74
N GLY A 84 3.82 32.12 -0.21
CA GLY A 84 3.15 30.85 -0.55
C GLY A 84 1.66 30.87 -0.21
N GLY A 85 0.83 30.70 -1.25
CA GLY A 85 -0.61 30.46 -1.13
C GLY A 85 -0.96 29.06 -1.62
N SER A 86 -1.89 28.39 -0.94
CA SER A 86 -2.50 27.13 -1.39
C SER A 86 -3.22 27.34 -2.72
N GLY A 87 -2.61 26.89 -3.81
CA GLY A 87 -3.12 27.11 -5.17
C GLY A 87 -4.42 26.36 -5.43
N GLY A 88 -5.47 27.09 -5.79
CA GLY A 88 -6.68 26.53 -6.40
C GLY A 88 -6.36 25.87 -7.74
N GLY A 89 -7.09 24.81 -8.08
CA GLY A 89 -6.85 23.97 -9.25
C GLY A 89 -6.66 24.79 -10.53
N THR A 90 -5.49 24.66 -11.15
CA THR A 90 -5.19 25.27 -12.44
C THR A 90 -6.03 24.62 -13.54
N SER A 91 -6.90 25.39 -14.19
CA SER A 91 -7.56 25.00 -15.44
C SER A 91 -6.54 24.98 -16.58
N TYR A 92 -6.43 23.87 -17.32
CA TYR A 92 -5.56 23.73 -18.49
C TYR A 92 -6.34 23.19 -19.68
N GLY A 93 -5.89 23.54 -20.90
CA GLY A 93 -6.47 22.96 -22.12
C GLY A 93 -6.13 21.47 -22.24
N ASN A 94 -7.06 20.66 -22.76
CA ASN A 94 -6.87 19.22 -23.00
C ASN A 94 -5.95 18.93 -24.21
N THR A 95 -4.92 19.73 -24.41
CA THR A 95 -3.89 19.55 -25.43
C THR A 95 -2.56 19.20 -24.75
N GLY A 96 -1.65 18.55 -25.49
CA GLY A 96 -0.31 18.23 -24.98
C GLY A 96 0.44 19.47 -24.47
N GLU A 97 0.37 20.59 -25.21
CA GLU A 97 1.01 21.85 -24.79
C GLU A 97 0.36 22.43 -23.52
N GLY A 98 -0.97 22.33 -23.39
CA GLY A 98 -1.70 22.79 -22.20
C GLY A 98 -1.30 22.03 -20.93
N ILE A 99 -1.15 20.71 -21.05
CA ILE A 99 -0.68 19.82 -19.98
C ILE A 99 0.78 20.12 -19.63
N TYR A 100 1.65 20.32 -20.63
CA TYR A 100 3.04 20.72 -20.39
C TYR A 100 3.13 22.01 -19.57
N ILE A 101 2.37 23.05 -19.95
CA ILE A 101 2.34 24.32 -19.23
C ILE A 101 1.86 24.12 -17.79
N ALA A 102 0.87 23.25 -17.55
CA ALA A 102 0.36 22.96 -16.23
C ALA A 102 1.40 22.27 -15.33
N LEU A 103 2.04 21.19 -15.82
CA LEU A 103 3.12 20.52 -15.09
C LEU A 103 4.28 21.49 -14.83
N GLN A 104 4.68 22.29 -15.82
CA GLN A 104 5.76 23.26 -15.68
C GLN A 104 5.45 24.31 -14.61
N LYS A 105 4.18 24.68 -14.39
CA LYS A 105 3.76 25.54 -13.28
C LYS A 105 3.85 24.83 -11.92
N MET A 106 3.41 23.58 -11.84
CA MET A 106 3.44 22.78 -10.61
C MET A 106 4.87 22.50 -10.12
N PHE A 107 5.82 22.38 -11.04
CA PHE A 107 7.23 22.09 -10.75
C PHE A 107 8.10 23.32 -10.50
N LYS A 108 7.65 24.54 -10.86
CA LYS A 108 8.40 25.77 -10.58
C LYS A 108 8.30 26.17 -9.09
N PRO A 109 9.35 26.79 -8.53
CA PRO A 109 10.65 27.09 -9.17
C PRO A 109 11.62 25.90 -9.20
N ASP A 110 11.25 24.79 -8.56
CA ASP A 110 12.15 23.68 -8.19
C ASP A 110 12.77 22.94 -9.38
N TYR A 111 12.09 22.90 -10.53
CA TYR A 111 12.52 22.09 -11.68
C TYR A 111 12.10 22.70 -13.03
N GLN A 112 12.96 22.57 -14.04
CA GLN A 112 12.67 22.88 -15.44
C GLN A 112 12.73 21.59 -16.25
N PHE A 113 11.66 21.27 -16.98
CA PHE A 113 11.66 20.09 -17.85
C PHE A 113 12.61 20.29 -19.02
N SER A 114 13.36 19.24 -19.35
CA SER A 114 14.18 19.13 -20.55
C SER A 114 13.32 19.12 -21.82
N ALA A 115 13.97 19.32 -22.98
CA ALA A 115 13.29 19.25 -24.28
C ALA A 115 12.66 17.86 -24.52
N LEU A 116 13.32 16.80 -24.04
CA LEU A 116 12.86 15.43 -24.17
C LEU A 116 11.64 15.14 -23.30
N GLU A 117 11.67 15.57 -22.03
CA GLU A 117 10.49 15.47 -21.15
C GLU A 117 9.32 16.31 -21.69
N LYS A 118 9.58 17.50 -22.24
CA LYS A 118 8.56 18.31 -22.92
C LYS A 118 7.93 17.52 -24.08
N TYR A 119 8.76 16.91 -24.93
CA TYR A 119 8.28 16.08 -26.04
C TYR A 119 7.45 14.88 -25.54
N THR A 120 7.92 14.18 -24.51
CA THR A 120 7.20 13.06 -23.88
C THR A 120 5.85 13.51 -23.35
N ILE A 121 5.79 14.64 -22.65
CA ILE A 121 4.54 15.18 -22.07
C ILE A 121 3.52 15.49 -23.17
N ILE A 122 3.95 16.17 -24.24
CA ILE A 122 3.06 16.63 -25.32
C ILE A 122 2.51 15.45 -26.13
N ASN A 123 3.37 14.50 -26.49
CA ASN A 123 2.98 13.38 -27.35
C ASN A 123 2.26 12.25 -26.59
N ASN A 124 2.45 12.15 -25.27
CA ASN A 124 1.78 11.17 -24.41
C ASN A 124 0.73 11.81 -23.49
N TYR A 125 -0.01 12.79 -24.00
CA TYR A 125 -0.84 13.68 -23.18
C TYR A 125 -1.87 12.97 -22.28
N GLN A 126 -2.39 11.79 -22.68
CA GLN A 126 -3.31 11.00 -21.85
C GLN A 126 -2.64 10.48 -20.56
N TYR A 127 -1.38 10.07 -20.64
CA TYR A 127 -0.59 9.66 -19.47
C TYR A 127 -0.23 10.85 -18.60
N SER A 128 0.24 11.93 -19.22
CA SER A 128 0.58 13.18 -18.54
C SER A 128 -0.61 13.81 -17.82
N LYS A 129 -1.82 13.67 -18.38
CA LYS A 129 -3.07 14.10 -17.72
C LYS A 129 -3.29 13.33 -16.42
N ALA A 130 -3.09 12.02 -16.40
CA ALA A 130 -3.22 11.22 -15.16
C ALA A 130 -2.22 11.67 -14.08
N LEU A 131 -1.00 12.07 -14.47
CA LEU A 131 0.00 12.61 -13.54
C LEU A 131 -0.40 13.99 -12.97
N ILE A 132 -1.01 14.85 -13.79
CA ILE A 132 -1.60 16.10 -13.30
C ILE A 132 -2.75 15.84 -12.34
N ASP A 133 -3.68 14.95 -12.71
CA ASP A 133 -4.83 14.59 -11.87
C ASP A 133 -4.34 14.05 -10.51
N PHE A 134 -3.28 13.22 -10.51
CA PHE A 134 -2.60 12.77 -9.30
C PHE A 134 -2.05 13.92 -8.44
N LEU A 135 -1.27 14.83 -9.03
CA LEU A 135 -0.67 15.96 -8.30
C LEU A 135 -1.73 16.92 -7.74
N ASN A 136 -2.83 17.13 -8.46
CA ASN A 136 -3.94 17.95 -7.98
C ASN A 136 -4.66 17.31 -6.79
N ASN A 137 -4.81 15.98 -6.78
CA ASN A 137 -5.54 15.25 -5.73
C ASN A 137 -4.69 15.01 -4.48
N GLU A 138 -3.39 14.77 -4.63
CA GLU A 138 -2.50 14.31 -3.55
C GLU A 138 -1.48 15.38 -3.12
N GLY A 139 -1.47 16.53 -3.80
CA GLY A 139 -0.63 17.67 -3.48
C GLY A 139 0.76 17.65 -4.13
N PHE A 140 1.42 18.81 -4.12
CA PHE A 140 2.70 19.05 -4.80
C PHE A 140 3.93 18.82 -3.91
N THR A 141 3.95 17.73 -3.14
CA THR A 141 5.09 17.42 -2.25
C THR A 141 6.35 17.06 -3.08
N PRO A 142 7.57 17.22 -2.52
CA PRO A 142 8.79 16.82 -3.21
C PRO A 142 8.78 15.35 -3.66
N ALA A 143 8.21 14.45 -2.85
CA ALA A 143 8.12 13.04 -3.18
C ALA A 143 7.14 12.77 -4.34
N ASN A 144 5.97 13.44 -4.35
CA ASN A 144 5.01 13.34 -5.44
C ASN A 144 5.60 13.87 -6.75
N LYS A 145 6.34 14.99 -6.70
CA LYS A 145 7.06 15.55 -7.85
C LYS A 145 8.13 14.58 -8.38
N ALA A 146 8.94 14.00 -7.49
CA ALA A 146 9.97 13.03 -7.89
C ALA A 146 9.36 11.77 -8.54
N PHE A 147 8.25 11.27 -7.99
CA PHE A 147 7.52 10.16 -8.60
C PHE A 147 6.98 10.51 -9.99
N THR A 148 6.38 11.70 -10.16
CA THR A 148 5.93 12.17 -11.48
C THR A 148 7.08 12.21 -12.50
N LEU A 149 8.28 12.67 -12.11
CA LEU A 149 9.45 12.64 -13.00
C LEU A 149 9.85 11.20 -13.38
N GLN A 150 9.91 10.30 -12.39
CA GLN A 150 10.21 8.89 -12.67
C GLN A 150 9.18 8.27 -13.62
N MET A 151 7.89 8.59 -13.47
CA MET A 151 6.87 8.08 -14.38
C MET A 151 7.01 8.65 -15.78
N LEU A 152 7.45 9.91 -15.95
CA LEU A 152 7.75 10.47 -17.26
C LEU A 152 8.90 9.74 -17.94
N TYR A 153 9.98 9.40 -17.22
CA TYR A 153 11.05 8.56 -17.77
C TYR A 153 10.56 7.16 -18.15
N ASN A 154 9.73 6.53 -17.31
CA ASN A 154 9.17 5.22 -17.64
C ASN A 154 8.23 5.24 -18.87
N ILE A 155 7.53 6.36 -19.11
CA ILE A 155 6.73 6.56 -20.33
C ILE A 155 7.66 6.69 -21.54
N GLU A 156 8.73 7.47 -21.42
CA GLU A 156 9.73 7.65 -22.47
C GLU A 156 10.41 6.33 -22.86
N ASP A 157 10.77 5.52 -21.87
CA ASP A 157 11.35 4.18 -22.05
C ASP A 157 10.34 3.13 -22.56
N GLY A 158 9.07 3.50 -22.74
CA GLY A 158 8.03 2.62 -23.24
C GLY A 158 7.58 1.53 -22.25
N GLN A 159 7.81 1.71 -20.95
CA GLN A 159 7.40 0.73 -19.92
C GLN A 159 5.87 0.65 -19.75
N PHE A 160 5.14 1.69 -20.16
CA PHE A 160 3.69 1.71 -20.16
C PHE A 160 3.15 1.59 -21.58
N THR A 161 2.39 0.54 -21.85
CA THR A 161 1.73 0.33 -23.14
C THR A 161 0.28 0.82 -23.14
N ILE A 162 -0.33 0.96 -21.95
CA ILE A 162 -1.68 1.51 -21.75
C ILE A 162 -1.78 2.37 -20.49
N VAL A 163 -2.66 3.38 -20.49
CA VAL A 163 -2.88 4.31 -19.35
C VAL A 163 -3.28 3.58 -18.05
N LYS A 164 -3.95 2.43 -18.16
CA LYS A 164 -4.32 1.61 -16.99
C LYS A 164 -3.09 1.19 -16.16
N GLN A 165 -1.97 0.89 -16.79
CA GLN A 165 -0.74 0.51 -16.08
C GLN A 165 -0.15 1.69 -15.30
N LEU A 166 -0.14 2.88 -15.90
CA LEU A 166 0.28 4.10 -15.19
C LEU A 166 -0.66 4.40 -14.02
N ASN A 167 -1.97 4.29 -14.21
CA ASN A 167 -2.94 4.50 -13.13
C ASN A 167 -2.73 3.51 -11.97
N ASN A 168 -2.39 2.26 -12.26
CA ASN A 168 -2.01 1.28 -11.23
C ASN A 168 -0.74 1.73 -10.49
N SER A 169 0.29 2.19 -11.20
CA SER A 169 1.51 2.73 -10.57
C SER A 169 1.23 3.96 -9.71
N ILE A 170 0.38 4.88 -10.17
CA ILE A 170 -0.07 6.05 -9.40
C ILE A 170 -0.79 5.58 -8.13
N GLN A 171 -1.76 4.67 -8.23
CA GLN A 171 -2.47 4.16 -7.05
C GLN A 171 -1.52 3.46 -6.08
N ASN A 172 -0.62 2.62 -6.58
CA ASN A 172 0.41 1.96 -5.78
C ASN A 172 1.30 2.99 -5.07
N PHE A 173 1.68 4.08 -5.75
CA PHE A 173 2.47 5.15 -5.16
C PHE A 173 1.69 5.97 -4.12
N ILE A 174 0.42 6.29 -4.37
CA ILE A 174 -0.46 6.95 -3.39
C ILE A 174 -0.55 6.07 -2.14
N TYR A 175 -0.78 4.77 -2.33
CA TYR A 175 -0.79 3.82 -1.23
C TYR A 175 0.59 3.76 -0.56
N SER A 176 1.70 3.83 -1.28
CA SER A 176 3.07 3.82 -0.72
C SER A 176 3.56 5.15 -0.14
N GLN A 177 2.91 6.28 -0.44
CA GLN A 177 3.14 7.56 0.24
C GLN A 177 2.33 7.62 1.53
N LYS A 178 1.14 6.99 1.51
CA LYS A 178 0.29 6.78 2.69
C LYS A 178 0.70 5.53 3.51
N SER A 179 1.70 4.78 3.03
CA SER A 179 2.27 3.57 3.62
C SER A 179 3.77 3.64 3.35
N PRO A 180 4.61 4.12 4.27
CA PRO A 180 6.05 4.16 4.11
C PRO A 180 6.55 2.72 4.18
N VAL A 181 6.35 1.94 3.11
CA VAL A 181 6.71 0.52 2.97
C VAL A 181 6.37 -0.27 4.24
N ASN A 182 5.10 -0.60 4.50
CA ASN A 182 4.79 -1.58 5.55
C ASN A 182 3.55 -2.43 5.31
N VAL A 183 2.70 -2.05 4.35
CA VAL A 183 1.61 -2.90 3.87
C VAL A 183 1.71 -2.93 2.34
N ASP A 184 2.37 -3.95 1.82
CA ASP A 184 2.52 -4.20 0.39
C ASP A 184 1.33 -5.04 -0.13
N LEU A 185 0.50 -4.43 -0.98
CA LEU A 185 -0.61 -5.09 -1.67
C LEU A 185 -0.31 -5.34 -3.16
N SER A 186 0.92 -5.09 -3.63
CA SER A 186 1.27 -5.12 -5.05
C SER A 186 0.92 -6.45 -5.72
N ALA A 187 1.15 -7.57 -5.03
CA ALA A 187 0.83 -8.90 -5.55
C ALA A 187 -0.67 -9.08 -5.87
N ILE A 188 -1.55 -8.34 -5.19
CA ILE A 188 -3.00 -8.39 -5.38
C ILE A 188 -3.44 -7.31 -6.38
N LEU A 189 -2.93 -6.08 -6.22
CA LEU A 189 -3.31 -4.94 -7.05
C LEU A 189 -2.80 -5.03 -8.50
N ASN A 190 -1.71 -5.76 -8.73
CA ASN A 190 -1.18 -5.98 -10.08
C ASN A 190 -2.11 -6.83 -10.95
N ASP A 191 -3.01 -7.62 -10.36
CA ASP A 191 -3.96 -8.45 -11.09
C ASP A 191 -5.41 -8.32 -10.59
N LEU A 192 -5.91 -7.08 -10.56
CA LEU A 192 -7.31 -6.78 -10.21
C LEU A 192 -8.33 -7.27 -11.26
N ASN A 193 -7.93 -7.95 -12.32
CA ASN A 193 -8.89 -8.58 -13.23
C ASN A 193 -9.40 -9.92 -12.67
N LEU A 194 -8.68 -10.51 -11.72
CA LEU A 194 -9.10 -11.72 -11.03
C LEU A 194 -10.22 -11.42 -10.02
N PRO A 195 -11.38 -12.13 -10.06
CA PRO A 195 -12.49 -11.89 -9.13
C PRO A 195 -12.11 -11.97 -7.66
N GLU A 196 -11.23 -12.90 -7.29
CA GLU A 196 -10.71 -13.06 -5.94
C GLU A 196 -9.91 -11.83 -5.50
N ASN A 197 -9.08 -11.24 -6.36
CA ASN A 197 -8.30 -10.05 -6.02
C ASN A 197 -9.19 -8.81 -5.86
N GLN A 198 -10.25 -8.67 -6.68
CA GLN A 198 -11.26 -7.62 -6.52
C GLN A 198 -12.00 -7.74 -5.18
N LYS A 199 -12.39 -8.96 -4.83
CA LYS A 199 -13.08 -9.25 -3.57
C LYS A 199 -12.17 -9.03 -2.37
N PHE A 200 -10.93 -9.51 -2.42
CA PHE A 200 -9.91 -9.22 -1.41
C PHE A 200 -9.76 -7.72 -1.23
N ASN A 201 -9.54 -6.96 -2.30
CA ASN A 201 -9.31 -5.52 -2.22
C ASN A 201 -10.52 -4.78 -1.63
N THR A 202 -11.73 -5.18 -2.00
CA THR A 202 -12.98 -4.65 -1.42
C THR A 202 -13.06 -4.91 0.09
N VAL A 203 -12.79 -6.15 0.50
CA VAL A 203 -12.84 -6.57 1.91
C VAL A 203 -11.75 -5.87 2.72
N TYR A 204 -10.51 -5.85 2.23
CA TYR A 204 -9.39 -5.21 2.89
C TYR A 204 -9.62 -3.71 3.08
N LYS A 205 -10.06 -3.00 2.02
CA LYS A 205 -10.45 -1.59 2.14
C LYS A 205 -11.54 -1.37 3.18
N THR A 206 -12.50 -2.28 3.26
CA THR A 206 -13.56 -2.18 4.27
C THR A 206 -13.02 -2.39 5.70
N LEU A 207 -12.09 -3.34 5.89
CA LEU A 207 -11.37 -3.52 7.16
C LEU A 207 -10.60 -2.26 7.55
N THR A 208 -9.94 -1.59 6.60
CA THR A 208 -9.20 -0.35 6.88
C THR A 208 -10.10 0.82 7.26
N GLU A 209 -11.43 0.69 7.23
CA GLU A 209 -12.37 1.68 7.73
C GLU A 209 -12.75 1.46 9.21
N SER A 210 -12.49 0.27 9.78
CA SER A 210 -12.71 -0.01 11.21
C SER A 210 -11.68 0.73 12.07
N PRO A 211 -12.12 1.54 13.05
CA PRO A 211 -11.22 2.13 14.03
C PRO A 211 -10.42 1.10 14.82
N GLU A 212 -11.04 -0.01 15.21
CA GLU A 212 -10.34 -1.07 15.95
C GLU A 212 -9.27 -1.75 15.11
N PHE A 213 -9.55 -2.02 13.83
CA PHE A 213 -8.56 -2.59 12.90
C PHE A 213 -7.40 -1.63 12.64
N LYS A 214 -7.68 -0.33 12.49
CA LYS A 214 -6.63 0.69 12.38
C LYS A 214 -5.72 0.67 13.59
N ASN A 215 -6.29 0.63 14.79
CA ASN A 215 -5.53 0.61 16.03
C ASN A 215 -4.67 -0.66 16.18
N LEU A 216 -5.24 -1.81 15.83
CA LEU A 216 -4.57 -3.11 15.94
C LEU A 216 -3.45 -3.28 14.92
N PHE A 217 -3.68 -2.89 13.67
CA PHE A 217 -2.82 -3.29 12.56
C PHE A 217 -2.19 -2.07 11.87
N LEU A 218 -3.00 -1.13 11.37
CA LEU A 218 -2.46 -0.04 10.56
C LEU A 218 -1.59 0.93 11.35
N ASN A 219 -1.89 1.22 12.62
CA ASN A 219 -1.03 2.09 13.44
C ASN A 219 0.37 1.50 13.66
N ILE A 220 0.53 0.17 13.54
CA ILE A 220 1.79 -0.53 13.74
C ILE A 220 2.51 -0.70 12.42
N PHE A 221 1.80 -1.14 11.38
CA PHE A 221 2.39 -1.38 10.09
C PHE A 221 2.37 -0.09 9.27
N GLN A 222 1.21 0.48 8.95
CA GLN A 222 1.07 1.58 7.98
C GLN A 222 1.98 2.81 8.22
N ASN A 223 2.49 3.10 9.41
CA ASN A 223 3.38 4.26 9.64
C ASN A 223 4.77 3.89 10.18
N SER A 224 5.13 2.60 10.22
CA SER A 224 6.44 2.17 10.70
C SER A 224 7.55 2.47 9.69
N THR A 225 8.80 2.47 10.12
CA THR A 225 9.94 2.40 9.18
C THR A 225 10.68 1.08 9.32
N ARG A 226 10.14 0.16 10.12
CA ARG A 226 10.79 -1.06 10.60
C ARG A 226 10.00 -2.32 10.28
N TYR A 227 8.67 -2.26 10.28
CA TYR A 227 7.82 -3.47 10.27
C TYR A 227 6.95 -3.52 9.04
N ASN A 228 7.24 -4.49 8.18
CA ASN A 228 6.59 -4.69 6.91
C ASN A 228 5.65 -5.90 6.96
N VAL A 229 4.54 -5.78 6.24
CA VAL A 229 3.62 -6.84 5.89
C VAL A 229 3.41 -6.79 4.38
N LYS A 230 3.50 -7.95 3.75
CA LYS A 230 3.12 -8.15 2.35
C LYS A 230 1.91 -9.07 2.28
N PHE A 231 0.87 -8.67 1.57
CA PHE A 231 -0.24 -9.55 1.23
C PHE A 231 -0.07 -10.16 -0.15
N GLN A 232 -0.43 -11.42 -0.27
CA GLN A 232 -0.51 -12.13 -1.54
C GLN A 232 -1.66 -13.13 -1.53
N THR A 233 -2.15 -13.47 -2.71
CA THR A 233 -3.07 -14.59 -2.93
C THR A 233 -2.30 -15.77 -3.52
N GLY A 234 -2.61 -16.99 -3.08
CA GLY A 234 -1.92 -18.18 -3.57
C GLY A 234 -2.41 -19.47 -2.93
N ASN A 235 -2.00 -20.61 -3.48
CA ASN A 235 -2.39 -21.91 -2.93
C ASN A 235 -1.61 -22.17 -1.64
N ILE A 236 -2.32 -22.53 -0.57
CA ILE A 236 -1.74 -22.87 0.73
C ILE A 236 -1.78 -24.40 0.90
N ALA A 237 -0.65 -24.98 1.30
CA ALA A 237 -0.56 -26.41 1.54
C ALA A 237 -1.45 -26.83 2.73
N GLY A 238 -2.01 -28.04 2.69
CA GLY A 238 -2.81 -28.58 3.80
C GLY A 238 -4.22 -28.00 3.93
N GLY A 239 -4.68 -27.18 2.97
CA GLY A 239 -6.06 -26.69 2.92
C GLY A 239 -6.38 -25.58 3.93
N ALA A 240 -5.36 -24.88 4.46
CA ALA A 240 -5.58 -23.70 5.27
C ALA A 240 -6.14 -22.54 4.44
N ASN A 241 -6.96 -21.69 5.08
CA ASN A 241 -7.60 -20.55 4.42
C ASN A 241 -6.67 -19.33 4.30
N GLY A 242 -5.68 -19.25 5.20
CA GLY A 242 -4.70 -18.19 5.33
C GLY A 242 -3.44 -18.74 6.02
N ASP A 243 -2.33 -18.04 5.82
CA ASP A 243 -1.05 -18.35 6.45
C ASP A 243 -0.22 -17.07 6.58
N THR A 244 0.43 -16.90 7.73
CA THR A 244 1.29 -15.76 8.03
C THR A 244 2.70 -16.24 8.36
N LYS A 245 3.65 -15.88 7.50
CA LYS A 245 5.06 -16.26 7.65
C LYS A 245 5.92 -15.08 8.01
N THR A 246 6.89 -15.32 8.88
CA THR A 246 7.95 -14.37 9.20
C THR A 246 9.21 -15.10 9.68
N ASN A 247 10.31 -14.37 9.80
CA ASN A 247 11.46 -14.83 10.59
C ASN A 247 11.25 -14.40 12.04
N LEU A 248 10.99 -15.34 12.96
CA LEU A 248 10.74 -14.97 14.37
C LEU A 248 11.97 -14.34 15.07
N LEU A 249 13.18 -14.53 14.54
CA LEU A 249 14.38 -13.85 15.03
C LEU A 249 14.45 -12.39 14.55
N ASP A 250 13.73 -12.07 13.48
CA ASP A 250 13.66 -10.75 12.87
C ASP A 250 12.30 -10.56 12.14
N PRO A 251 11.21 -10.28 12.90
CA PRO A 251 9.86 -10.21 12.36
C PRO A 251 9.57 -8.87 11.68
N THR A 252 10.62 -8.18 11.20
CA THR A 252 10.51 -6.95 10.42
C THR A 252 9.81 -7.16 9.08
N ASN A 253 9.71 -8.40 8.61
CA ASN A 253 9.00 -8.74 7.37
C ASN A 253 8.02 -9.88 7.62
N ASN A 254 6.73 -9.61 7.44
CA ASN A 254 5.66 -10.58 7.51
C ASN A 254 5.06 -10.77 6.12
N ILE A 255 4.75 -12.00 5.75
CA ILE A 255 4.06 -12.32 4.49
C ILE A 255 2.76 -13.02 4.85
N ILE A 256 1.65 -12.38 4.53
CA ILE A 256 0.30 -12.91 4.68
C ILE A 256 -0.14 -13.46 3.32
N THR A 257 -0.41 -14.76 3.28
CA THR A 257 -0.98 -15.43 2.11
C THR A 257 -2.41 -15.83 2.42
N ILE A 258 -3.37 -15.49 1.55
CA ILE A 258 -4.75 -15.95 1.65
C ILE A 258 -5.06 -16.84 0.46
N ASP A 259 -5.73 -17.97 0.70
CA ASP A 259 -6.05 -18.90 -0.38
C ASP A 259 -7.03 -18.30 -1.39
N ALA A 260 -6.67 -18.36 -2.67
CA ALA A 260 -7.44 -17.74 -3.75
C ALA A 260 -8.83 -18.40 -3.90
N ASN A 261 -8.91 -19.73 -3.77
CA ASN A 261 -10.18 -20.45 -3.85
C ASN A 261 -11.05 -20.15 -2.63
N PHE A 262 -10.46 -20.01 -1.45
CA PHE A 262 -11.14 -19.58 -0.26
C PHE A 262 -11.77 -18.19 -0.46
N ILE A 263 -11.02 -17.20 -0.96
CA ILE A 263 -11.56 -15.85 -1.22
C ILE A 263 -12.74 -15.93 -2.19
N LYS A 264 -12.57 -16.67 -3.29
CA LYS A 264 -13.60 -16.82 -4.32
C LYS A 264 -14.90 -17.41 -3.76
N ASN A 265 -14.78 -18.47 -2.97
CA ASN A 265 -15.89 -19.33 -2.57
C ASN A 265 -16.48 -19.04 -1.19
N ASN A 266 -16.13 -17.94 -0.52
CA ASN A 266 -16.63 -17.60 0.83
C ASN A 266 -17.24 -16.21 0.90
N SER A 267 -18.15 -15.93 1.83
CA SER A 267 -18.76 -14.59 1.95
C SER A 267 -17.70 -13.52 2.29
N LYS A 268 -17.97 -12.26 1.95
CA LYS A 268 -17.05 -11.14 2.23
C LYS A 268 -16.68 -11.04 3.70
N LEU A 269 -17.61 -11.34 4.60
CA LEU A 269 -17.38 -11.31 6.04
C LEU A 269 -16.47 -12.44 6.53
N VAL A 270 -16.58 -13.63 5.94
CA VAL A 270 -15.69 -14.76 6.23
C VAL A 270 -14.28 -14.47 5.74
N VAL A 271 -14.16 -13.89 4.54
CA VAL A 271 -12.87 -13.40 4.01
C VAL A 271 -12.30 -12.31 4.93
N ALA A 272 -13.13 -11.39 5.43
CA ALA A 272 -12.69 -10.34 6.35
C ALA A 272 -12.13 -10.91 7.65
N LYS A 273 -12.83 -11.88 8.23
CA LYS A 273 -12.36 -12.60 9.43
C LYS A 273 -11.03 -13.28 9.18
N THR A 274 -10.84 -13.96 8.05
CA THR A 274 -9.55 -14.64 7.76
C THR A 274 -8.42 -13.64 7.58
N ILE A 275 -8.63 -12.56 6.81
CA ILE A 275 -7.62 -11.49 6.67
C ILE A 275 -7.26 -10.92 8.05
N LEU A 276 -8.26 -10.65 8.89
CA LEU A 276 -8.07 -10.15 10.25
C LEU A 276 -7.28 -11.12 11.13
N HIS A 277 -7.56 -12.43 11.04
CA HIS A 277 -6.84 -13.47 11.76
C HIS A 277 -5.35 -13.47 11.40
N GLU A 278 -5.02 -13.44 10.11
CA GLU A 278 -3.64 -13.36 9.64
C GLU A 278 -2.96 -12.04 10.04
N CYS A 279 -3.69 -10.93 10.05
CA CYS A 279 -3.19 -9.65 10.55
C CYS A 279 -2.82 -9.72 12.04
N ILE A 280 -3.57 -10.49 12.84
CA ILE A 280 -3.26 -10.69 14.26
C ILE A 280 -1.99 -11.52 14.42
N HIS A 281 -1.77 -12.56 13.61
CA HIS A 281 -0.49 -13.28 13.62
C HIS A 281 0.69 -12.34 13.33
N ALA A 282 0.60 -11.52 12.28
CA ALA A 282 1.64 -10.54 11.97
C ALA A 282 1.86 -9.54 13.12
N PHE A 283 0.79 -9.05 13.73
CA PHE A 283 0.85 -8.18 14.90
C PHE A 283 1.56 -8.84 16.08
N LEU A 284 1.22 -10.09 16.41
CA LEU A 284 1.83 -10.83 17.51
C LEU A 284 3.31 -11.11 17.26
N ASN A 285 3.70 -11.41 16.02
CA ASN A 285 5.10 -11.57 15.63
C ASN A 285 5.92 -10.30 15.91
N VAL A 286 5.39 -9.14 15.54
CA VAL A 286 6.06 -7.85 15.79
C VAL A 286 6.09 -7.52 17.28
N LYS A 287 4.98 -7.75 18.00
CA LYS A 287 4.88 -7.47 19.44
C LYS A 287 5.80 -8.37 20.27
N LEU A 288 6.13 -9.58 19.81
CA LEU A 288 7.17 -10.40 20.42
C LEU A 288 8.56 -9.75 20.36
N CYS A 289 8.88 -8.97 19.33
CA CYS A 289 10.19 -8.31 19.25
C CYS A 289 10.19 -6.88 19.80
N ASP A 290 9.01 -6.26 19.91
CA ASP A 290 8.84 -4.94 20.48
C ASP A 290 7.50 -4.85 21.24
N GLY A 291 7.52 -5.32 22.49
CA GLY A 291 6.32 -5.45 23.32
C GLY A 291 5.59 -4.13 23.62
N GLN A 292 6.23 -2.99 23.38
CA GLN A 292 5.62 -1.67 23.55
C GLN A 292 4.72 -1.27 22.38
N LEU A 293 4.76 -1.99 21.25
CA LEU A 293 3.94 -1.68 20.07
C LEU A 293 2.50 -2.14 20.24
N GLY A 294 1.57 -1.19 20.07
CA GLY A 294 0.14 -1.44 20.10
C GLY A 294 -0.38 -1.87 21.48
N ASN A 295 -1.69 -1.73 21.67
CA ASN A 295 -2.37 -2.14 22.89
C ASN A 295 -3.24 -3.37 22.61
N ILE A 296 -3.19 -4.36 23.50
CA ILE A 296 -4.14 -5.47 23.49
C ILE A 296 -5.16 -5.19 24.59
N PRO A 297 -6.45 -5.02 24.25
CA PRO A 297 -7.49 -4.80 25.24
C PRO A 297 -7.46 -5.87 26.33
N ASN A 298 -7.68 -5.46 27.58
CA ASN A 298 -7.76 -6.35 28.76
C ASN A 298 -6.47 -7.08 29.15
N ILE A 299 -5.34 -6.78 28.50
CA ILE A 299 -4.01 -7.06 29.04
C ILE A 299 -3.57 -5.78 29.77
N ASN A 300 -4.01 -5.63 31.02
CA ASN A 300 -3.85 -4.42 31.84
C ASN A 300 -2.39 -4.16 32.22
N ASN A 301 -1.55 -3.76 31.27
CA ASN A 301 -0.12 -3.50 31.48
C ASN A 301 0.66 -4.65 32.13
N GLU A 302 0.09 -5.87 32.21
CA GLU A 302 0.91 -7.05 32.40
C GLU A 302 1.85 -7.12 31.21
N ASP A 303 3.14 -7.24 31.50
CA ASP A 303 4.17 -7.29 30.47
C ASP A 303 3.84 -8.43 29.51
N PHE A 304 3.47 -8.09 28.26
CA PHE A 304 3.11 -9.02 27.22
C PHE A 304 4.12 -10.18 27.13
N TYR A 305 5.41 -9.86 27.33
CA TYR A 305 6.48 -10.84 27.39
C TYR A 305 6.29 -11.86 28.51
N ASN A 306 5.87 -11.43 29.70
CA ASN A 306 5.62 -12.33 30.82
C ASN A 306 4.45 -13.27 30.54
N ILE A 307 3.35 -12.77 29.96
CA ILE A 307 2.22 -13.61 29.60
C ILE A 307 2.65 -14.64 28.55
N VAL A 308 3.30 -14.20 27.48
CA VAL A 308 3.69 -15.08 26.38
C VAL A 308 4.73 -16.11 26.82
N ASN A 309 5.76 -15.72 27.57
CA ASN A 309 6.78 -16.65 28.02
C ASN A 309 6.27 -17.64 29.08
N LYS A 310 5.38 -17.22 30.01
CA LYS A 310 4.90 -18.08 31.09
C LYS A 310 3.74 -18.98 30.67
N SER A 311 2.82 -18.47 29.86
CA SER A 311 1.55 -19.16 29.55
C SER A 311 1.50 -19.73 28.15
N TYR A 312 2.41 -19.32 27.25
CA TYR A 312 2.40 -19.70 25.84
C TYR A 312 3.78 -20.10 25.30
N ASP A 313 4.74 -20.41 26.17
CA ASP A 313 6.08 -20.89 25.84
C ASP A 313 6.77 -20.05 24.73
N GLY A 314 6.68 -18.73 24.84
CA GLY A 314 7.32 -17.83 23.85
C GLY A 314 6.77 -17.93 22.43
N PHE A 315 5.61 -18.58 22.26
CA PHE A 315 5.06 -19.00 20.96
C PHE A 315 5.91 -20.02 20.19
N ASN A 316 6.65 -20.88 20.88
CA ASN A 316 7.49 -21.92 20.26
C ASN A 316 6.71 -23.08 19.62
N ASN A 317 5.39 -23.17 19.84
CA ASN A 317 4.54 -24.17 19.18
C ASN A 317 3.44 -23.50 18.34
N ASP A 318 3.06 -24.17 17.24
CA ASP A 318 2.14 -23.62 16.23
C ASP A 318 0.74 -23.26 16.78
N GLN A 319 0.36 -23.78 17.96
CA GLN A 319 -0.95 -23.50 18.57
C GLN A 319 -0.89 -22.46 19.69
N ALA A 320 0.29 -22.04 20.13
CA ALA A 320 0.45 -21.10 21.24
C ALA A 320 -0.10 -19.71 20.87
N GLN A 321 0.12 -19.27 19.63
CA GLN A 321 -0.50 -18.05 19.12
C GLN A 321 -2.03 -18.19 19.04
N HIS A 322 -2.56 -19.32 18.57
CA HIS A 322 -4.02 -19.56 18.56
C HIS A 322 -4.62 -19.58 19.97
N ASN A 323 -3.93 -20.17 20.95
CA ASN A 323 -4.31 -20.14 22.35
C ASN A 323 -4.37 -18.69 22.87
N PHE A 324 -3.38 -17.87 22.53
CA PHE A 324 -3.38 -16.46 22.90
C PHE A 324 -4.52 -15.68 22.22
N ILE A 325 -4.75 -15.94 20.93
CA ILE A 325 -5.85 -15.32 20.17
C ILE A 325 -7.20 -15.65 20.81
N TYR A 326 -7.40 -16.91 21.19
CA TYR A 326 -8.62 -17.37 21.88
C TYR A 326 -8.88 -16.55 23.15
N ASN A 327 -7.86 -16.41 24.01
CA ASN A 327 -8.03 -15.78 25.31
C ASN A 327 -8.12 -14.25 25.27
N TYR A 328 -7.41 -13.60 24.35
CA TYR A 328 -7.22 -12.15 24.40
C TYR A 328 -7.65 -11.39 23.14
N MET A 329 -7.72 -12.04 21.98
CA MET A 329 -7.97 -11.34 20.71
C MET A 329 -9.38 -11.54 20.16
N ILE A 330 -10.13 -12.54 20.63
CA ILE A 330 -11.54 -12.75 20.24
C ILE A 330 -12.37 -11.45 20.39
N PRO A 331 -12.34 -10.72 21.53
CA PRO A 331 -13.13 -9.49 21.67
C PRO A 331 -12.76 -8.42 20.64
N THR A 332 -11.47 -8.28 20.32
CA THR A 332 -10.99 -7.37 19.28
C THR A 332 -11.52 -7.78 17.91
N MET A 333 -11.50 -9.08 17.59
CA MET A 333 -12.01 -9.59 16.32
C MET A 333 -13.52 -9.37 16.17
N GLU A 334 -14.29 -9.67 17.21
CA GLU A 334 -15.74 -9.43 17.25
C GLU A 334 -16.05 -7.95 17.01
N LYS A 335 -15.32 -7.05 17.67
CA LYS A 335 -15.50 -5.61 17.53
C LYS A 335 -15.20 -5.13 16.11
N VAL A 336 -14.08 -5.55 15.51
CA VAL A 336 -13.75 -5.20 14.12
C VAL A 336 -14.85 -5.67 13.16
N LEU A 337 -15.31 -6.92 13.31
CA LEU A 337 -16.35 -7.49 12.45
C LEU A 337 -17.70 -6.79 12.61
N ALA A 338 -18.05 -6.37 13.83
CA ALA A 338 -19.24 -5.57 14.09
C ALA A 338 -19.17 -4.19 13.43
N GLU A 339 -18.04 -3.50 13.52
CA GLU A 339 -17.82 -2.16 12.93
C GLU A 339 -17.94 -2.13 11.39
N ILE A 340 -17.64 -3.26 10.73
CA ILE A 340 -17.67 -3.36 9.26
C ILE A 340 -18.87 -4.11 8.70
N LYS A 341 -19.74 -4.67 9.56
CA LYS A 341 -20.84 -5.57 9.17
C LYS A 341 -21.69 -4.98 8.04
N ASP A 342 -22.23 -3.78 8.24
CA ASP A 342 -23.20 -3.17 7.31
C ASP A 342 -22.57 -2.77 5.96
N LYS A 343 -21.24 -2.83 5.84
CA LYS A 343 -20.52 -2.59 4.58
C LYS A 343 -20.25 -3.89 3.82
N LEU A 344 -20.19 -5.02 4.51
CA LEU A 344 -19.92 -6.34 3.94
C LEU A 344 -21.18 -7.18 3.73
N ILE A 345 -22.26 -6.87 4.44
CA ILE A 345 -23.54 -7.56 4.42
C ILE A 345 -24.62 -6.55 4.05
N SER A 346 -25.42 -6.85 3.03
CA SER A 346 -26.52 -5.99 2.63
C SER A 346 -27.63 -5.96 3.69
N PRO A 347 -28.46 -4.91 3.73
CA PRO A 347 -29.62 -4.86 4.61
C PRO A 347 -30.56 -6.07 4.43
N ALA A 348 -30.77 -6.54 3.19
CA ALA A 348 -31.62 -7.69 2.92
C ALA A 348 -31.06 -9.00 3.50
N GLU A 349 -29.75 -9.24 3.34
CA GLU A 349 -29.08 -10.40 3.98
C GLU A 349 -29.10 -10.29 5.49
N SER A 350 -28.90 -9.09 6.04
CA SER A 350 -28.96 -8.86 7.49
C SER A 350 -30.35 -9.15 8.05
N THR A 351 -31.42 -8.72 7.39
CA THR A 351 -32.81 -9.03 7.78
C THR A 351 -33.06 -10.52 7.69
N PHE A 352 -32.65 -11.17 6.59
CA PHE A 352 -32.79 -12.62 6.43
C PHE A 352 -32.11 -13.39 7.56
N LEU A 353 -30.89 -13.01 7.94
CA LEU A 353 -30.17 -13.64 9.05
C LEU A 353 -30.88 -13.45 10.39
N GLN A 354 -31.42 -12.25 10.66
CA GLN A 354 -32.14 -11.96 11.90
C GLN A 354 -33.47 -12.73 12.04
N GLU A 355 -34.07 -13.13 10.93
CA GLU A 355 -35.28 -13.96 10.91
C GLU A 355 -34.98 -15.45 11.15
N LEU A 356 -33.70 -15.86 11.14
CA LEU A 356 -33.33 -17.25 11.39
C LEU A 356 -33.61 -17.65 12.85
N VAL A 357 -34.22 -18.83 12.98
CA VAL A 357 -34.39 -19.54 14.24
C VAL A 357 -33.54 -20.80 14.19
N PHE A 358 -32.75 -21.00 15.23
CA PHE A 358 -31.93 -22.17 15.45
C PHE A 358 -32.67 -23.15 16.36
N HIS A 359 -32.54 -24.43 16.05
CA HIS A 359 -33.10 -25.53 16.83
C HIS A 359 -31.94 -26.40 17.34
N PRO A 360 -31.25 -26.02 18.45
CA PRO A 360 -30.19 -26.85 19.00
C PRO A 360 -30.75 -28.17 19.51
N GLU A 361 -29.98 -29.24 19.35
CA GLU A 361 -30.32 -30.53 19.96
C GLU A 361 -30.32 -30.41 21.50
N SER A 362 -29.44 -29.54 22.03
CA SER A 362 -29.36 -29.17 23.45
C SER A 362 -28.82 -27.75 23.60
N PRO A 363 -29.53 -26.84 24.32
CA PRO A 363 -30.89 -27.02 24.83
C PRO A 363 -31.90 -27.10 23.69
N THR A 364 -32.98 -27.87 23.86
CA THR A 364 -34.05 -28.05 22.87
C THR A 364 -35.01 -26.86 22.85
N ILE A 365 -34.45 -25.65 22.84
CA ILE A 365 -35.18 -24.38 22.83
C ILE A 365 -34.76 -23.62 21.59
N ASP A 366 -35.74 -23.12 20.86
CA ASP A 366 -35.53 -22.27 19.71
C ASP A 366 -34.74 -21.02 20.09
N VAL A 367 -33.58 -20.83 19.46
CA VAL A 367 -32.73 -19.66 19.68
C VAL A 367 -32.78 -18.78 18.45
N LYS A 368 -33.17 -17.52 18.62
CA LYS A 368 -33.12 -16.55 17.51
C LYS A 368 -31.68 -16.19 17.19
N PHE A 369 -31.42 -15.87 15.93
CA PHE A 369 -30.13 -15.35 15.51
C PHE A 369 -29.69 -14.13 16.33
N ASN A 370 -28.43 -14.15 16.75
CA ASN A 370 -27.81 -13.06 17.49
C ASN A 370 -26.47 -12.71 16.83
N TRP A 371 -26.27 -11.43 16.52
CA TRP A 371 -25.04 -10.96 15.86
C TRP A 371 -23.78 -11.16 16.72
N ASN A 372 -23.88 -10.96 18.03
CA ASN A 372 -22.73 -11.13 18.93
C ASN A 372 -22.31 -12.61 18.98
N ASP A 373 -23.29 -13.51 19.13
CA ASP A 373 -23.02 -14.95 19.09
C ASP A 373 -22.47 -15.37 17.73
N PHE A 374 -23.01 -14.81 16.64
CA PHE A 374 -22.50 -15.06 15.30
C PHE A 374 -21.03 -14.66 15.16
N TYR A 375 -20.64 -13.44 15.58
CA TYR A 375 -19.25 -13.01 15.51
C TYR A 375 -18.33 -13.89 16.33
N LYS A 376 -18.73 -14.20 17.57
CA LYS A 376 -17.99 -15.11 18.44
C LYS A 376 -17.72 -16.45 17.76
N ASN A 377 -18.76 -17.09 17.25
CA ASN A 377 -18.65 -18.40 16.63
C ASN A 377 -17.92 -18.35 15.28
N LEU A 378 -18.05 -17.25 14.53
CA LEU A 378 -17.29 -17.01 13.31
C LEU A 378 -15.78 -16.94 13.60
N VAL A 379 -15.35 -16.21 14.64
CA VAL A 379 -13.93 -16.08 14.99
C VAL A 379 -13.34 -17.34 15.63
N LEU A 380 -14.17 -18.17 16.28
CA LEU A 380 -13.77 -19.50 16.76
C LEU A 380 -13.41 -20.46 15.62
N GLY A 381 -13.93 -20.25 14.41
CA GLY A 381 -13.48 -20.98 13.24
C GLY A 381 -12.00 -20.71 12.98
N GLY A 382 -11.16 -21.74 12.85
CA GLY A 382 -9.70 -21.63 12.73
C GLY A 382 -8.96 -21.79 14.07
N LEU A 383 -9.65 -21.75 15.20
CA LEU A 383 -9.08 -21.99 16.53
C LEU A 383 -9.37 -23.40 17.06
N GLN A 384 -9.94 -24.30 16.25
CA GLN A 384 -10.43 -25.61 16.71
C GLN A 384 -9.31 -26.55 17.17
N ASP A 385 -8.09 -26.33 16.69
CA ASP A 385 -6.93 -27.13 17.04
C ASP A 385 -6.18 -26.58 18.27
N CYS A 386 -6.57 -25.42 18.81
CA CYS A 386 -5.97 -24.85 20.00
C CYS A 386 -6.49 -25.56 21.28
N GLU A 387 -5.69 -25.51 22.35
CA GLU A 387 -5.96 -26.22 23.60
C GLU A 387 -7.23 -25.69 24.31
N PHE A 388 -7.43 -24.38 24.32
CA PHE A 388 -8.61 -23.78 24.94
C PHE A 388 -9.90 -24.21 24.25
N PHE A 389 -9.94 -24.24 22.92
CA PHE A 389 -11.10 -24.76 22.19
C PHE A 389 -11.35 -26.24 22.55
N LYS A 390 -10.30 -27.05 22.55
CA LYS A 390 -10.36 -28.49 22.87
C LYS A 390 -10.88 -28.76 24.28
N ASN A 391 -10.48 -27.94 25.24
CA ASN A 391 -10.82 -28.08 26.66
C ASN A 391 -12.16 -27.42 27.04
N GLU A 392 -12.67 -26.48 26.24
CA GLU A 392 -13.93 -25.79 26.54
C GLU A 392 -15.11 -26.20 25.69
N ILE A 393 -14.88 -26.69 24.47
CA ILE A 393 -15.94 -26.96 23.47
C ILE A 393 -15.88 -28.41 23.04
N ALA A 394 -14.87 -28.78 22.26
CA ALA A 394 -14.73 -30.12 21.72
C ALA A 394 -13.35 -30.36 21.11
N THR A 395 -12.93 -31.62 21.08
CA THR A 395 -11.74 -32.07 20.33
C THR A 395 -12.17 -32.83 19.08
N PHE A 396 -11.76 -32.36 17.90
CA PHE A 396 -11.97 -33.06 16.63
C PHE A 396 -10.83 -34.04 16.39
N ILE A 397 -11.12 -35.33 16.36
CA ILE A 397 -10.14 -36.38 16.12
C ILE A 397 -10.08 -36.61 14.61
N LYS A 398 -8.96 -36.21 14.00
CA LYS A 398 -8.72 -36.32 12.55
C LYS A 398 -7.93 -37.58 12.20
N ASP A 399 -8.18 -38.13 11.03
CA ASP A 399 -7.33 -39.15 10.42
C ASP A 399 -5.94 -38.53 10.12
N PRO A 400 -4.82 -39.13 10.58
CA PRO A 400 -3.49 -38.58 10.32
C PRO A 400 -3.06 -38.57 8.85
N GLN A 401 -3.66 -39.42 8.01
CA GLN A 401 -3.34 -39.54 6.59
C GLN A 401 -4.23 -38.65 5.73
N THR A 402 -5.54 -38.57 6.03
CA THR A 402 -6.50 -37.82 5.19
C THR A 402 -6.84 -36.44 5.75
N GLY A 403 -6.60 -36.20 7.04
CA GLY A 403 -7.04 -34.99 7.75
C GLY A 403 -8.55 -34.95 8.04
N GLU A 404 -9.32 -35.95 7.62
CA GLU A 404 -10.77 -36.01 7.80
C GLU A 404 -11.15 -36.25 9.26
N ILE A 405 -12.23 -35.64 9.72
CA ILE A 405 -12.74 -35.83 11.09
C ILE A 405 -13.35 -37.23 11.23
N LYS A 406 -12.74 -38.08 12.06
CA LYS A 406 -13.24 -39.43 12.39
C LYS A 406 -14.23 -39.44 13.53
N SER A 407 -14.00 -38.61 14.55
CA SER A 407 -14.87 -38.52 15.72
C SER A 407 -14.68 -37.17 16.41
N ILE A 408 -15.61 -36.84 17.31
CA ILE A 408 -15.60 -35.61 18.08
C ILE A 408 -15.74 -36.00 19.55
N ASN A 409 -14.79 -35.60 20.38
CA ASN A 409 -14.92 -35.67 21.83
C ASN A 409 -15.52 -34.35 22.31
N VAL A 410 -16.78 -34.37 22.76
CA VAL A 410 -17.52 -33.17 23.15
C VAL A 410 -17.28 -32.87 24.63
N ILE A 411 -16.87 -31.64 24.94
CA ILE A 411 -16.73 -31.15 26.33
C ILE A 411 -17.99 -30.39 26.76
N ASP A 412 -18.47 -29.49 25.91
CA ASP A 412 -19.69 -28.71 26.12
C ASP A 412 -20.57 -28.79 24.87
N GLN A 413 -21.63 -29.60 24.97
CA GLN A 413 -22.56 -29.84 23.86
C GLN A 413 -23.29 -28.56 23.44
N VAL A 414 -23.59 -27.67 24.39
CA VAL A 414 -24.31 -26.43 24.10
C VAL A 414 -23.41 -25.50 23.28
N LYS A 415 -22.18 -25.26 23.73
CA LYS A 415 -21.20 -24.47 22.98
C LYS A 415 -20.92 -25.06 21.60
N LEU A 416 -20.78 -26.38 21.50
CA LEU A 416 -20.56 -27.06 20.22
C LEU A 416 -21.75 -26.89 19.27
N ASN A 417 -22.97 -26.98 19.79
CA ASN A 417 -24.19 -26.77 18.99
C ASN A 417 -24.25 -25.36 18.42
N TYR A 418 -24.01 -24.33 19.25
CA TYR A 418 -23.94 -22.94 18.78
C TYR A 418 -22.86 -22.77 17.70
N TYR A 419 -21.66 -23.27 17.96
CA TYR A 419 -20.56 -23.22 17.01
C TYR A 419 -20.92 -23.86 15.65
N ASN A 420 -21.48 -25.08 15.67
CA ASN A 420 -21.86 -25.79 14.44
C ASN A 420 -23.01 -25.10 13.70
N GLN A 421 -24.01 -24.60 14.42
CA GLN A 421 -25.16 -23.91 13.82
C GLN A 421 -24.73 -22.68 13.03
N TYR A 422 -23.91 -21.82 13.64
CA TYR A 422 -23.39 -20.65 12.95
C TYR A 422 -22.46 -21.03 11.81
N LYS A 423 -21.60 -22.04 11.98
CA LYS A 423 -20.72 -22.55 10.91
C LYS A 423 -21.50 -23.01 9.67
N THR A 424 -22.53 -23.84 9.82
CA THR A 424 -23.30 -24.33 8.67
C THR A 424 -24.01 -23.20 7.91
N ARG A 425 -24.40 -22.11 8.59
CA ARG A 425 -25.00 -20.95 7.92
C ARG A 425 -23.98 -20.05 7.25
N ILE A 426 -22.78 -19.95 7.79
CA ILE A 426 -21.64 -19.30 7.14
C ILE A 426 -21.36 -19.97 5.78
N ASP A 427 -21.36 -21.29 5.72
CA ASP A 427 -21.17 -22.07 4.49
C ASP A 427 -22.36 -21.93 3.51
N GLY A 428 -23.52 -21.47 4.00
CA GLY A 428 -24.68 -21.15 3.17
C GLY A 428 -24.62 -19.74 2.56
N LEU A 429 -24.09 -18.77 3.31
CA LEU A 429 -23.91 -17.38 2.84
C LEU A 429 -22.88 -17.26 1.71
N SER A 430 -22.02 -18.25 1.53
CA SER A 430 -20.96 -18.23 0.52
C SER A 430 -21.41 -18.56 -0.90
N LYS A 431 -22.66 -19.03 -1.07
CA LYS A 431 -23.22 -19.47 -2.35
C LYS A 431 -24.08 -18.42 -3.08
N ASN A 432 -24.32 -17.28 -2.44
CA ASN A 432 -25.04 -16.13 -2.99
C ASN A 432 -24.07 -14.95 -3.14
#